data_AF-A0A6A4LR50-F1
#
_entry.id   AF-A0A6A4LR50-F1
#
_cell.length_a   1.000
_cell.length_b   1.000
_cell.length_c   1.000
_cell.angle_alpha   90.00
_cell.angle_beta   90.00
_cell.angle_gamma   90.00
#
_symmetry.space_group_name_H-M   'P 1'
#
loop_
_entity.id
_entity.type
_entity.pdbx_description
1 polymer ?
#
loop_
_entity_poly.entity_id
_entity_poly.type
_entity_poly.pdbx_seq_one_letter_code
_entity_poly.pdbx_strand_id
1 'polypeptide(L)'
;MENWVQYPAAIMRRATLMIGYRDGVTAGKEASAQEGFNMGFKESVRVGYNWGLIRGVTSALTCLPDGMKEKLVETQEEKDKFQSLYESVHSLSTTDALKLFHDDILTNRSVEHSESAEASPNEAGLQDPSSNLLQNYFGELKSLVLTSPAIEVNLVLDH
;
A
#
# COMPACT_ATOMS: atom_id res chain seq x y z
N MET A 1 41.14 -16.89 -54.35
CA MET A 1 41.75 -16.57 -53.05
C MET A 1 40.70 -15.82 -52.25
N GLU A 2 40.01 -16.52 -51.35
CA GLU A 2 39.01 -15.91 -50.47
C GLU A 2 39.68 -15.00 -49.44
N ASN A 3 39.19 -13.77 -49.32
CA ASN A 3 39.69 -12.74 -48.43
C ASN A 3 39.33 -13.03 -46.98
N TRP A 4 40.07 -13.94 -46.33
CA TRP A 4 39.91 -14.27 -44.91
C TRP A 4 40.23 -13.12 -43.93
N VAL A 5 40.77 -12.01 -44.42
CA VAL A 5 41.14 -10.84 -43.61
C VAL A 5 39.94 -9.91 -43.30
N GLN A 6 38.83 -10.01 -44.05
CA GLN A 6 37.64 -9.15 -43.86
C GLN A 6 36.64 -9.68 -42.81
N TYR A 7 36.70 -10.99 -42.51
CA TYR A 7 35.73 -11.70 -41.67
C TYR A 7 35.80 -11.40 -40.16
N PRO A 8 36.96 -11.23 -39.51
CA PRO A 8 37.00 -11.08 -38.05
C PRO A 8 36.37 -9.74 -37.59
N ALA A 9 36.54 -8.66 -38.36
CA ALA A 9 35.92 -7.37 -38.06
C ALA A 9 34.39 -7.40 -38.21
N ALA A 10 33.87 -8.11 -39.22
CA ALA A 10 32.42 -8.25 -39.42
C ALA A 10 31.78 -9.13 -38.32
N ILE A 11 32.46 -10.21 -37.91
CA ILE A 11 32.03 -11.07 -36.81
C ILE A 11 32.04 -10.30 -35.48
N MET A 12 33.11 -9.53 -35.22
CA MET A 12 33.24 -8.73 -34.01
C MET A 12 32.16 -7.64 -33.93
N ARG A 13 31.88 -6.92 -35.02
CA ARG A 13 30.78 -5.93 -35.06
C ARG A 13 29.42 -6.56 -34.79
N ARG A 14 29.15 -7.75 -35.36
CA ARG A 14 27.88 -8.46 -35.14
C ARG A 14 27.75 -8.96 -33.70
N ALA A 15 28.85 -9.40 -33.09
CA ALA A 15 28.88 -9.80 -31.68
C ALA A 15 28.56 -8.60 -30.76
N THR A 16 29.19 -7.44 -30.98
CA THR A 16 28.93 -6.22 -30.19
C THR A 16 27.47 -5.75 -30.31
N LEU A 17 26.89 -5.81 -31.52
CA LEU A 17 25.48 -5.46 -31.73
C LEU A 17 24.52 -6.42 -31.00
N MET A 18 24.80 -7.73 -31.02
CA MET A 18 23.97 -8.73 -30.35
C MET A 18 24.05 -8.60 -28.82
N ILE A 19 25.26 -8.37 -28.29
CA ILE A 19 25.48 -8.12 -26.86
C ILE A 19 24.75 -6.84 -26.45
N GLY A 20 24.93 -5.74 -27.18
CA GLY A 20 24.25 -4.47 -26.89
C GLY A 20 22.72 -4.55 -26.95
N TYR A 21 22.15 -5.30 -27.90
CA TYR A 21 20.71 -5.53 -27.95
C TYR A 21 20.20 -6.33 -26.74
N ARG A 22 20.87 -7.43 -26.40
CA ARG A 22 20.51 -8.27 -25.24
C ARG A 22 20.63 -7.47 -23.94
N ASP A 23 21.71 -6.71 -23.79
CA ASP A 23 21.97 -5.92 -22.60
C ASP A 23 20.95 -4.77 -22.50
N GLY A 24 20.62 -4.12 -23.62
CA GLY A 24 19.57 -3.10 -23.68
C GLY A 24 18.19 -3.64 -23.28
N VAL A 25 17.81 -4.83 -23.78
CA VAL A 25 16.55 -5.50 -23.38
C VAL A 25 16.57 -5.86 -21.89
N THR A 26 17.71 -6.32 -21.37
CA THR A 26 17.85 -6.69 -19.96
C THR A 26 17.77 -5.46 -19.05
N ALA A 27 18.51 -4.40 -19.39
CA ALA A 27 18.50 -3.14 -18.67
C ALA A 27 17.11 -2.48 -18.68
N GLY A 28 16.39 -2.55 -19.80
CA GLY A 28 15.01 -2.06 -19.89
C GLY A 28 14.06 -2.82 -18.97
N LYS A 29 14.13 -4.15 -18.93
CA LYS A 29 13.33 -4.97 -18.00
C LYS A 29 13.63 -4.66 -16.54
N GLU A 30 14.90 -4.52 -16.20
CA GLU A 30 15.34 -4.18 -14.85
C GLU A 30 14.85 -2.79 -14.44
N ALA A 31 14.98 -1.79 -15.32
CA ALA A 31 14.50 -0.44 -15.06
C ALA A 31 12.97 -0.41 -14.82
N SER A 32 12.17 -1.06 -15.68
CA SER A 32 10.72 -1.14 -15.48
C SER A 32 10.33 -1.90 -14.22
N ALA A 33 11.06 -2.97 -13.87
CA ALA A 33 10.81 -3.71 -12.63
C ALA A 33 11.13 -2.87 -11.39
N GLN A 34 12.21 -2.09 -11.43
CA GLN A 34 12.60 -1.19 -10.34
C GLN A 34 11.58 -0.05 -10.16
N GLU A 35 11.07 0.51 -11.26
CA GLU A 35 10.02 1.51 -11.23
C GLU A 35 8.76 0.96 -10.57
N GLY A 36 8.29 -0.22 -11.01
CA GLY A 36 7.14 -0.90 -10.43
C GLY A 36 7.34 -1.23 -8.94
N PHE A 37 8.53 -1.70 -8.55
CA PHE A 37 8.87 -1.94 -7.15
C PHE A 37 8.81 -0.66 -6.33
N ASN A 38 9.40 0.45 -6.81
CA ASN A 38 9.42 1.71 -6.08
C ASN A 38 8.00 2.28 -5.86
N MET A 39 7.14 2.19 -6.88
CA MET A 39 5.72 2.57 -6.73
C MET A 39 5.01 1.69 -5.71
N GLY A 40 5.11 0.36 -5.84
CA GLY A 40 4.50 -0.56 -4.88
C GLY A 40 5.03 -0.39 -3.46
N PHE A 41 6.33 -0.10 -3.31
CA PHE A 41 6.96 0.16 -2.02
C PHE A 41 6.35 1.41 -1.37
N LYS A 42 6.27 2.54 -2.07
CA LYS A 42 5.67 3.78 -1.55
C LYS A 42 4.25 3.56 -1.04
N GLU A 43 3.41 2.90 -1.84
CA GLU A 43 2.02 2.62 -1.49
C GLU A 43 1.93 1.68 -0.27
N SER A 44 2.68 0.56 -0.31
CA SER A 44 2.67 -0.43 0.76
C SER A 44 3.18 0.10 2.10
N VAL A 45 4.17 1.00 2.09
CA VAL A 45 4.70 1.62 3.32
C VAL A 45 3.63 2.45 4.00
N ARG A 46 2.83 3.21 3.24
CA ARG A 46 1.77 4.05 3.78
C ARG A 46 0.66 3.23 4.42
N VAL A 47 0.11 2.27 3.67
CA VAL A 47 -0.96 1.38 4.18
C VAL A 47 -0.44 0.51 5.33
N GLY A 48 0.77 -0.05 5.19
CA GLY A 48 1.40 -0.88 6.21
C GLY A 48 1.68 -0.13 7.50
N TYR A 49 2.13 1.13 7.42
CA TYR A 49 2.32 2.01 8.58
C TYR A 49 0.99 2.25 9.29
N ASN A 50 -0.05 2.66 8.58
CA ASN A 50 -1.37 2.92 9.16
C ASN A 50 -1.93 1.67 9.84
N TRP A 51 -1.83 0.50 9.18
CA TRP A 51 -2.27 -0.77 9.75
C TRP A 51 -1.52 -1.13 11.04
N GLY A 52 -0.19 -1.00 11.02
CA GLY A 52 0.65 -1.23 12.18
C GLY A 52 0.34 -0.27 13.33
N LEU A 53 0.08 1.01 13.02
CA LEU A 53 -0.25 2.03 14.00
C LEU A 53 -1.58 1.75 14.70
N ILE A 54 -2.63 1.40 13.96
CA ILE A 54 -3.95 1.08 14.53
C ILE A 54 -3.83 -0.12 15.48
N ARG A 55 -3.20 -1.20 15.02
CA ARG A 55 -2.95 -2.39 15.84
C ARG A 55 -2.14 -2.06 17.09
N GLY A 56 -1.08 -1.26 16.94
CA GLY A 56 -0.19 -0.88 18.03
C GLY A 56 -0.87 -0.03 19.09
N VAL A 57 -1.53 1.06 18.69
CA VAL A 57 -2.21 1.98 19.61
C VAL A 57 -3.33 1.27 20.36
N THR A 58 -4.19 0.53 19.64
CA THR A 58 -5.31 -0.19 20.26
C THR A 58 -4.82 -1.30 21.19
N SER A 59 -3.77 -2.05 20.82
CA SER A 59 -3.16 -3.05 21.72
C SER A 59 -2.55 -2.42 22.96
N ALA A 60 -1.80 -1.32 22.80
CA ALA A 60 -1.20 -0.62 23.92
C ALA A 60 -2.27 -0.14 24.90
N LEU A 61 -3.34 0.47 24.38
CA LEU A 61 -4.48 0.92 25.19
C LEU A 61 -5.14 -0.24 25.91
N THR A 62 -5.46 -1.36 25.24
CA THR A 62 -6.14 -2.49 25.90
C THR A 62 -5.29 -3.16 26.98
N CYS A 63 -3.96 -3.17 26.83
CA CYS A 63 -3.03 -3.71 27.82
C CYS A 63 -2.84 -2.82 29.07
N LEU A 64 -3.30 -1.57 29.07
CA LEU A 64 -3.15 -0.69 30.24
C LEU A 64 -4.10 -1.06 31.38
N PRO A 65 -3.70 -0.85 32.65
CA PRO A 65 -4.62 -0.90 33.78
C PRO A 65 -5.70 0.19 33.70
N ASP A 66 -6.89 -0.07 34.23
CA ASP A 66 -8.04 0.85 34.12
C ASP A 66 -7.76 2.24 34.68
N GLY A 67 -7.06 2.33 35.82
CA GLY A 67 -6.66 3.62 36.40
C GLY A 67 -5.66 4.43 35.56
N MET A 68 -4.98 3.81 34.59
CA MET A 68 -4.15 4.51 33.59
C MET A 68 -4.95 4.85 32.34
N LYS A 69 -5.81 3.94 31.88
CA LYS A 69 -6.74 4.18 30.77
C LYS A 69 -7.62 5.39 31.02
N GLU A 70 -8.14 5.54 32.24
CA GLU A 70 -8.94 6.67 32.68
C GLU A 70 -8.25 8.03 32.55
N LYS A 71 -6.91 8.07 32.64
CA LYS A 71 -6.13 9.31 32.49
C LYS A 71 -5.84 9.66 31.03
N LEU A 72 -5.91 8.67 30.15
CA LEU A 72 -5.67 8.85 28.72
C LEU A 72 -6.96 9.10 27.95
N VAL A 73 -8.05 8.46 28.40
CA VAL A 73 -9.38 8.52 27.80
C VAL A 73 -10.37 8.79 28.92
N GLU A 74 -10.92 10.00 28.95
CA GLU A 74 -11.75 10.47 30.06
C GLU A 74 -13.17 9.89 29.99
N THR A 75 -13.74 9.81 28.79
CA THR A 75 -15.14 9.38 28.61
C THR A 75 -15.25 7.86 28.47
N GLN A 76 -16.30 7.28 29.05
CA GLN A 76 -16.56 5.84 28.90
C GLN A 76 -16.89 5.48 27.43
N GLU A 77 -17.58 6.37 26.72
CA GLU A 77 -17.92 6.18 25.31
C GLU A 77 -16.67 6.04 24.43
N GLU A 78 -15.64 6.87 24.62
CA GLU A 78 -14.37 6.73 23.89
C GLU A 78 -13.65 5.43 24.21
N LYS A 79 -13.66 4.99 25.49
CA LYS A 79 -13.06 3.71 25.88
C LYS A 79 -13.75 2.55 25.18
N ASP A 80 -15.08 2.57 25.14
CA ASP A 80 -15.87 1.54 24.46
C ASP A 80 -15.58 1.54 22.95
N LYS A 81 -15.41 2.71 22.33
CA LYS A 81 -15.01 2.83 20.92
C LYS A 81 -13.60 2.29 20.67
N PHE A 82 -12.61 2.63 21.51
CA PHE A 82 -11.26 2.06 21.39
C PHE A 82 -11.25 0.54 21.54
N GLN A 83 -12.08 0.00 22.45
CA GLN A 83 -12.24 -1.44 22.63
C GLN A 83 -12.89 -2.10 21.41
N SER A 84 -13.97 -1.50 20.88
CA SER A 84 -14.63 -1.98 19.66
C SER A 84 -13.69 -1.95 18.45
N LEU A 85 -12.88 -0.89 18.31
CA LEU A 85 -11.87 -0.78 17.26
C LEU A 85 -10.78 -1.84 17.44
N TYR A 86 -10.30 -2.07 18.66
CA TYR A 86 -9.34 -3.13 18.97
C TYR A 86 -9.86 -4.50 18.51
N GLU A 87 -11.09 -4.86 18.89
CA GLU A 87 -11.72 -6.13 18.54
C GLU A 87 -11.88 -6.28 17.02
N SER A 88 -12.37 -5.23 16.36
CA SER A 88 -12.55 -5.20 14.90
C SER A 88 -11.23 -5.42 14.16
N VAL A 89 -10.20 -4.67 14.52
CA VAL A 89 -8.88 -4.68 13.88
C VAL A 89 -8.11 -5.98 14.18
N HIS A 90 -8.27 -6.55 15.38
CA HIS A 90 -7.61 -7.79 15.77
C HIS A 90 -8.32 -9.05 15.28
N SER A 91 -9.61 -8.95 14.97
CA SER A 91 -10.34 -10.03 14.28
C SER A 91 -9.83 -10.25 12.85
N LEU A 92 -9.30 -9.20 12.22
CA LEU A 92 -8.72 -9.26 10.88
C LEU A 92 -7.32 -9.88 10.91
N SER A 93 -7.16 -10.98 10.17
CA SER A 93 -5.85 -11.64 10.04
C SER A 93 -4.89 -10.82 9.16
N THR A 94 -3.59 -11.04 9.32
CA THR A 94 -2.57 -10.40 8.47
C THR A 94 -2.74 -10.79 6.99
N THR A 95 -3.17 -12.03 6.72
CA THR A 95 -3.42 -12.52 5.36
C THR A 95 -4.62 -11.82 4.73
N ASP A 96 -5.70 -11.65 5.49
CA ASP A 96 -6.90 -10.97 5.01
C ASP A 96 -6.65 -9.47 4.83
N ALA A 97 -5.88 -8.84 5.73
CA ALA A 97 -5.44 -7.46 5.56
C ALA A 97 -4.58 -7.28 4.29
N LEU A 98 -3.68 -8.21 4.00
CA LEU A 98 -2.89 -8.18 2.76
C LEU A 98 -3.78 -8.35 1.51
N LYS A 99 -4.80 -9.20 1.60
CA LYS A 99 -5.78 -9.36 0.52
C LYS A 99 -6.57 -8.08 0.28
N LEU A 100 -7.07 -7.44 1.33
CA LEU A 100 -7.76 -6.15 1.23
C LEU A 100 -6.88 -5.07 0.61
N PHE A 101 -5.59 -5.01 0.97
CA PHE A 101 -4.65 -4.10 0.34
C PHE A 101 -4.48 -4.37 -1.16
N HIS A 102 -4.35 -5.63 -1.55
CA HIS A 102 -4.26 -6.01 -2.96
C HIS A 102 -5.54 -5.65 -3.73
N ASP A 103 -6.70 -5.91 -3.14
CA ASP A 103 -8.00 -5.62 -3.74
C ASP A 103 -8.20 -4.10 -3.90
N ASP A 104 -7.79 -3.29 -2.91
CA ASP A 104 -7.80 -1.81 -2.98
C ASP A 104 -6.92 -1.27 -4.14
N ILE A 105 -5.73 -1.83 -4.33
CA ILE A 105 -4.86 -1.48 -5.47
C ILE A 105 -5.55 -1.77 -6.80
N LEU A 106 -6.23 -2.91 -6.92
CA LEU A 106 -6.93 -3.29 -8.15
C LEU A 106 -8.12 -2.36 -8.41
N THR A 107 -8.88 -1.99 -7.39
CA THR A 107 -10.00 -1.06 -7.53
C THR A 107 -9.54 0.33 -7.92
N ASN A 108 -8.49 0.88 -7.28
CA ASN A 108 -7.98 2.22 -7.59
C ASN A 108 -7.41 2.30 -9.02
N ARG A 109 -6.71 1.25 -9.48
CA ARG A 109 -6.21 1.19 -10.86
C ARG A 109 -7.32 1.14 -11.92
N SER A 110 -8.46 0.54 -11.59
CA SER A 110 -9.61 0.47 -12.50
C SER A 110 -10.30 1.82 -12.70
N VAL A 111 -10.18 2.73 -11.72
CA VAL A 111 -10.69 4.11 -11.81
C VAL A 111 -9.79 4.97 -12.71
N GLU A 112 -8.47 4.86 -12.58
CA GLU A 112 -7.51 5.65 -13.37
C GLU A 112 -7.51 5.32 -14.88
N HIS A 113 -7.84 4.08 -15.26
CA HIS A 113 -7.96 3.69 -16.68
C HIS A 113 -9.29 4.11 -17.34
N SER A 114 -10.26 4.61 -16.57
CA SER A 114 -11.56 5.06 -17.10
C SER A 114 -11.53 6.50 -17.61
N GLU A 115 -10.50 7.30 -17.27
CA GLU A 115 -10.38 8.70 -17.71
C GLU A 115 -9.78 8.89 -19.12
N SER A 116 -9.32 7.80 -19.78
CA SER A 116 -8.70 7.89 -21.12
C SER A 116 -9.54 7.30 -22.27
N ALA A 117 -10.77 6.84 -22.02
CA ALA A 117 -11.64 6.33 -23.08
C ALA A 117 -13.08 6.82 -22.92
N GLU A 118 -13.44 7.81 -23.75
CA GLU A 118 -14.80 8.32 -23.90
C GLU A 118 -15.83 7.22 -24.25
N ALA A 119 -17.00 7.35 -23.62
CA ALA A 119 -18.34 6.87 -23.98
C ALA A 119 -18.70 5.37 -23.90
N SER A 120 -19.26 4.95 -22.75
CA SER A 120 -20.51 4.16 -22.70
C SER A 120 -21.09 4.12 -21.27
N PRO A 121 -22.34 4.54 -21.02
CA PRO A 121 -22.94 4.45 -19.70
C PRO A 121 -23.73 3.15 -19.56
N ASN A 122 -23.24 2.23 -18.73
CA ASN A 122 -24.01 1.37 -17.82
C ASN A 122 -23.23 0.11 -17.50
N GLU A 123 -22.61 0.06 -16.32
CA GLU A 123 -22.80 -1.04 -15.37
C GLU A 123 -22.73 -0.44 -13.97
N ALA A 124 -23.81 -0.60 -13.21
CA ALA A 124 -23.84 -0.27 -11.79
C ALA A 124 -22.90 -1.24 -11.06
N GLY A 125 -21.63 -0.83 -10.95
CA GLY A 125 -20.66 -1.52 -10.10
C GLY A 125 -21.15 -1.46 -8.66
N LEU A 126 -21.52 -2.62 -8.13
CA LEU A 126 -21.65 -2.84 -6.69
C LEU A 126 -20.31 -2.47 -6.06
N GLN A 127 -20.20 -1.26 -5.51
CA GLN A 127 -19.09 -0.93 -4.62
C GLN A 127 -19.27 -1.79 -3.38
N ASP A 128 -18.51 -2.88 -3.32
CA ASP A 128 -18.43 -3.73 -2.13
C ASP A 128 -17.96 -2.85 -0.95
N PRO A 129 -18.67 -2.82 0.19
CA PRO A 129 -18.29 -2.00 1.35
C PRO A 129 -16.88 -2.28 1.90
N SER A 130 -16.23 -3.36 1.46
CA SER A 130 -14.92 -3.82 1.92
C SER A 130 -13.74 -3.04 1.31
N SER A 131 -13.93 -2.34 0.19
CA SER A 131 -12.82 -1.75 -0.59
C SER A 131 -12.01 -0.71 0.18
N ASN A 132 -12.58 -0.13 1.24
CA ASN A 132 -11.93 0.90 2.05
C ASN A 132 -11.77 0.51 3.52
N LEU A 133 -11.87 -0.78 3.88
CA LEU A 133 -11.93 -1.20 5.28
C LEU A 133 -10.71 -0.76 6.11
N LEU A 134 -9.49 -0.94 5.58
CA LEU A 134 -8.25 -0.54 6.26
C LEU A 134 -8.20 0.98 6.47
N GLN A 135 -8.65 1.75 5.48
CA GLN A 135 -8.70 3.20 5.54
C GLN A 135 -9.76 3.69 6.54
N ASN A 136 -10.89 2.98 6.64
CA ASN A 136 -11.95 3.28 7.61
C ASN A 136 -11.45 3.12 9.04
N TYR A 137 -10.74 2.02 9.35
CA TYR A 137 -10.13 1.83 10.68
C TYR A 137 -9.11 2.92 11.01
N PHE A 138 -8.33 3.38 10.04
CA PHE A 138 -7.41 4.49 10.24
C PHE A 138 -8.15 5.80 10.53
N GLY A 139 -9.21 6.08 9.79
CA GLY A 139 -10.08 7.25 10.01
C GLY A 139 -10.75 7.24 11.39
N GLU A 140 -11.19 6.06 11.83
CA GLU A 140 -11.76 5.87 13.17
C GLU A 140 -10.72 6.13 14.27
N LEU A 141 -9.53 5.51 14.17
CA LEU A 141 -8.44 5.78 15.12
C LEU A 141 -8.10 7.27 15.17
N LYS A 142 -7.93 7.91 14.00
CA LYS A 142 -7.62 9.34 13.91
C LYS A 142 -8.65 10.18 14.64
N SER A 143 -9.93 9.89 14.44
CA SER A 143 -11.02 10.64 15.08
C SER A 143 -11.01 10.46 16.61
N LEU A 144 -10.74 9.25 17.09
CA LEU A 144 -10.62 8.96 18.52
C LEU A 144 -9.42 9.67 19.15
N VAL A 145 -8.24 9.58 18.54
CA VAL A 145 -7.02 10.23 19.04
C VAL A 145 -7.18 11.76 19.08
N LEU A 146 -7.84 12.36 18.08
CA LEU A 146 -8.12 13.81 18.08
C LEU A 146 -9.08 14.23 19.21
N THR A 147 -9.92 13.31 19.68
CA THR A 147 -10.85 13.56 20.78
C THR A 147 -10.17 13.39 22.14
N SER A 148 -9.11 12.59 22.23
CA SER A 148 -8.37 12.30 23.47
C SER A 148 -7.00 13.02 23.47
N PRO A 149 -6.91 14.28 23.93
CA PRO A 149 -5.69 15.10 23.83
C PRO A 149 -4.49 14.58 24.64
N ALA A 150 -4.71 13.65 25.57
CA ALA A 150 -3.66 12.99 26.33
C ALA A 150 -2.90 11.93 25.52
N ILE A 151 -3.42 11.52 24.35
CA ILE A 151 -2.81 10.52 23.48
C ILE A 151 -2.13 11.24 22.31
N GLU A 152 -0.81 11.29 22.33
CA GLU A 152 -0.02 11.82 21.22
C GLU A 152 0.39 10.69 20.29
N VAL A 153 -0.13 10.71 19.05
CA VAL A 153 0.22 9.73 18.02
C VAL A 153 0.76 10.49 16.80
N ASN A 154 1.88 10.02 16.26
CA ASN A 154 2.42 10.55 15.01
C ASN A 154 1.59 10.03 13.83
N LEU A 155 0.47 10.71 13.58
CA LEU A 155 -0.34 10.53 12.40
C LEU A 155 0.45 11.14 11.24
N VAL A 156 1.07 10.31 10.40
CA VAL A 156 1.70 10.78 9.16
C VAL A 156 0.59 11.40 8.31
N LEU A 157 0.55 12.73 8.27
CA LEU A 157 -0.33 13.49 7.40
C LEU A 157 0.29 13.49 6.01
N ASP A 158 -0.54 13.23 5.00
CA ASP A 158 -0.12 13.35 3.62
C ASP A 158 0.35 14.78 3.33
N HIS A 159 1.59 14.89 2.87
CA HIS A 159 2.15 16.08 2.23
C HIS A 159 2.07 15.94 0.72
#